data_AF-A0A7C6YZR0-F1
#
_entry.id   AF-A0A7C6YZR0-F1
#
_cell.length_a   1.000
_cell.length_b   1.000
_cell.length_c   1.000
_cell.angle_alpha   90.00
_cell.angle_beta   90.00
_cell.angle_gamma   90.00
#
_symmetry.space_group_name_H-M   'P 1'
#
loop_
_entity.id
_entity.type
_entity.pdbx_description
1 polymer ?
#
loop_
_entity_poly.entity_id
_entity_poly.type
_entity_poly.pdbx_seq_one_letter_code
_entity_poly.pdbx_strand_id
1 'polypeptide(L)'
;MYPTELSSYDNHPADTSTQLYMVGLNNALMIHQEDLLGEVRNALDKINKGTYGICEICGENINEERLEAIPYTRLCLECEEEKRPDPEIIRNMRPNEELVIDAPFGRKFLNKQEDDEHEGIDILNDLMKYGSSDSPQDMGGYHDYEEFYTNKIDKQGIVDEMDQVSNEEYRKQVD
;
A
#
# COMPACT_ATOMS: atom_id res chain seq x y z
N MET A 1 15.19 28.16 0.74
CA MET A 1 15.58 28.03 2.15
C MET A 1 15.46 26.56 2.49
N TYR A 2 16.59 25.85 2.59
CA TYR A 2 16.58 24.42 2.92
C TYR A 2 16.23 24.24 4.40
N PRO A 3 15.42 23.24 4.78
CA PRO A 3 15.12 22.98 6.18
C PRO A 3 16.42 22.65 6.90
N THR A 4 16.74 23.42 7.94
CA THR A 4 18.02 23.35 8.64
C THR A 4 18.08 22.21 9.65
N GLU A 5 16.94 21.73 10.16
CA GLU A 5 16.87 20.62 11.12
C GLU A 5 15.53 19.86 11.00
N LEU A 6 15.60 18.53 11.00
CA LEU A 6 14.43 17.62 10.99
C LEU A 6 14.01 17.20 12.41
N SER A 7 14.65 17.78 13.43
CA SER A 7 14.46 17.36 14.81
C SER A 7 13.05 17.72 15.29
N SER A 8 12.41 16.80 16.02
CA SER A 8 11.10 17.03 16.62
C SER A 8 11.15 17.91 17.87
N TYR A 9 12.35 18.31 18.33
CA TYR A 9 12.52 19.09 19.55
C TYR A 9 12.12 20.56 19.40
N ASP A 10 12.15 21.09 18.18
CA ASP A 10 11.91 22.51 17.89
C ASP A 10 10.87 22.74 16.77
N ASN A 11 10.21 21.66 16.30
CA ASN A 11 9.19 21.74 15.25
C ASN A 11 7.80 21.41 15.80
N HIS A 12 6.78 22.13 15.33
CA HIS A 12 5.39 21.76 15.55
C HIS A 12 5.07 20.45 14.79
N PRO A 13 4.39 19.46 15.39
CA PRO A 13 4.16 18.15 14.76
C PRO A 13 3.38 18.20 13.45
N ALA A 14 2.59 19.26 13.21
CA ALA A 14 1.94 19.47 11.91
C ALA A 14 2.88 20.02 10.83
N ASP A 15 3.92 20.76 11.20
CA ASP A 15 4.88 21.36 10.26
C ASP A 15 5.93 20.33 9.80
N THR A 16 6.30 19.38 10.67
CA THR A 16 7.26 18.31 10.34
C THR A 16 6.78 17.47 9.18
N SER A 17 5.49 17.18 9.06
CA SER A 17 4.93 16.39 7.95
C SER A 17 5.16 17.07 6.60
N THR A 18 4.84 18.36 6.51
CA THR A 18 5.04 19.14 5.28
C THR A 18 6.53 19.19 4.90
N GLN A 19 7.41 19.36 5.88
CA GLN A 19 8.86 19.36 5.66
C GLN A 19 9.38 18.00 5.19
N LEU A 20 8.96 16.90 5.83
CA LEU A 20 9.31 15.54 5.43
C LEU A 20 8.88 15.23 4.00
N TYR A 21 7.65 15.61 3.64
CA TYR A 21 7.15 15.47 2.27
C TYR A 21 8.04 16.24 1.28
N MET A 22 8.35 17.51 1.58
CA MET A 22 9.21 18.33 0.70
C MET A 22 10.62 17.72 0.55
N VAL A 23 11.20 17.19 1.61
CA VAL A 23 12.51 16.52 1.56
C VAL A 23 12.44 15.26 0.68
N GLY A 24 11.41 14.42 0.88
CA GLY A 24 11.19 13.23 0.06
C GLY A 24 11.01 13.55 -1.42
N LEU A 25 10.22 14.57 -1.73
CA LEU A 25 10.01 15.05 -3.10
C LEU A 25 11.33 15.55 -3.72
N ASN A 26 12.07 16.39 -3.02
CA ASN A 26 13.35 16.91 -3.51
C ASN A 26 14.36 15.78 -3.75
N ASN A 27 14.39 14.77 -2.88
CA ASN A 27 15.25 13.61 -3.05
C ASN A 27 14.86 12.81 -4.31
N ALA A 28 13.56 12.53 -4.50
CA ALA A 28 13.08 11.83 -5.70
C ALA A 28 13.42 12.60 -6.99
N LEU A 29 13.28 13.93 -6.99
CA LEU A 29 13.67 14.76 -8.13
C LEU A 29 15.18 14.72 -8.39
N MET A 30 15.99 14.75 -7.33
CA MET A 30 17.45 14.66 -7.44
C MET A 30 17.89 13.32 -8.04
N ILE A 31 17.35 12.19 -7.53
CA ILE A 31 17.63 10.85 -8.07
C ILE A 31 17.24 10.80 -9.56
N HIS A 32 16.04 11.29 -9.90
CA HIS A 32 15.59 11.30 -11.29
C HIS A 32 16.51 12.14 -12.21
N GLN A 33 17.01 13.27 -11.72
CA GLN A 33 17.97 14.09 -12.47
C GLN A 33 19.31 13.39 -12.65
N GLU A 34 19.82 12.69 -11.63
CA GLU A 34 21.06 11.92 -11.73
C GLU A 34 20.94 10.78 -12.74
N ASP A 35 19.82 10.06 -12.73
CA ASP A 35 19.52 9.01 -13.71
C ASP A 35 19.49 9.56 -15.14
N LEU A 36 18.76 10.66 -15.37
CA LEU A 36 18.71 11.33 -16.67
C LEU A 36 20.09 11.79 -17.14
N LEU A 37 20.92 12.34 -16.24
CA LEU A 37 22.29 12.71 -16.56
C LEU A 37 23.13 11.47 -16.92
N GLY A 38 22.89 10.33 -16.27
CA GLY A 38 23.47 9.05 -16.63
C GLY A 38 23.12 8.64 -18.06
N GLU A 39 21.84 8.72 -18.43
CA GLU A 39 21.36 8.41 -19.80
C GLU A 39 21.99 9.32 -20.85
N VAL A 40 22.03 10.63 -20.59
CA VAL A 40 22.65 11.59 -21.51
C VAL A 40 24.14 11.31 -21.69
N ARG A 41 24.87 10.99 -20.60
CA ARG A 41 26.29 10.62 -20.68
C ARG A 41 26.49 9.33 -21.49
N ASN A 42 25.63 8.33 -21.31
CA ASN A 42 25.66 7.10 -22.09
C ASN A 42 25.45 7.38 -23.59
N ALA A 43 24.44 8.19 -23.92
CA ALA A 43 24.16 8.58 -25.30
C ALA A 43 25.35 9.32 -25.94
N LEU A 44 25.98 10.25 -25.22
CA LEU A 44 27.20 10.92 -25.69
C LEU A 44 28.37 9.94 -25.92
N ASP A 45 28.56 8.97 -25.03
CA ASP A 45 29.57 7.93 -25.20
C ASP A 45 29.31 7.06 -26.42
N LYS A 46 28.04 6.71 -26.71
CA LYS A 46 27.65 6.00 -27.93
C LYS A 46 27.90 6.82 -29.20
N ILE A 47 27.70 8.13 -29.16
CA ILE A 47 28.05 9.02 -30.28
C ILE A 47 29.55 8.95 -30.54
N ASN A 48 30.37 9.04 -29.50
CA ASN A 48 31.83 8.94 -29.63
C ASN A 48 32.30 7.58 -30.18
N LYS A 49 31.58 6.50 -29.83
CA LYS A 49 31.84 5.13 -30.31
C LYS A 49 31.24 4.82 -31.69
N GLY A 50 30.39 5.70 -32.22
CA GLY A 50 29.68 5.49 -33.48
C GLY A 50 28.53 4.47 -33.41
N THR A 51 28.05 4.14 -32.21
CA THR A 51 26.95 3.18 -31.98
C THR A 51 25.65 3.88 -31.53
N TYR A 52 25.56 5.19 -31.74
CA TYR A 52 24.37 5.97 -31.42
C TYR A 52 23.21 5.59 -32.34
N GLY A 53 22.00 5.54 -31.79
CA GLY A 53 20.80 5.16 -32.54
C GLY A 53 20.60 3.65 -32.73
N ILE A 54 21.36 2.80 -32.04
CA ILE A 54 21.18 1.34 -32.04
C ILE A 54 20.55 0.89 -30.71
N CYS A 55 19.48 0.10 -30.79
CA CYS A 55 18.79 -0.47 -29.64
C CYS A 55 19.68 -1.47 -28.90
N GLU A 56 19.77 -1.36 -27.57
CA GLU A 56 20.60 -2.26 -26.75
C GLU A 56 20.06 -3.69 -26.62
N ILE A 57 18.75 -3.90 -26.87
CA ILE A 57 18.10 -5.21 -26.71
C ILE A 57 18.10 -5.99 -28.03
N CYS A 58 17.50 -5.42 -29.09
CA CYS A 58 17.38 -6.12 -30.39
C CYS A 58 18.54 -5.83 -31.36
N GLY A 59 19.34 -4.79 -31.12
CA GLY A 59 20.42 -4.39 -32.03
C GLY A 59 19.97 -3.68 -33.31
N GLU A 60 18.68 -3.35 -33.44
CA GLU A 60 18.14 -2.63 -34.59
C GLU A 60 18.28 -1.11 -34.43
N ASN A 61 18.13 -0.39 -35.55
CA ASN A 61 18.16 1.08 -35.53
C ASN A 61 16.88 1.65 -34.89
N ILE A 62 17.08 2.62 -34.01
CA ILE A 62 16.01 3.40 -33.37
C ILE A 62 15.49 4.43 -34.39
N ASN A 63 14.17 4.58 -34.47
CA ASN A 63 13.53 5.55 -35.36
C ASN A 63 14.05 6.97 -35.08
N GLU A 64 14.40 7.71 -36.15
CA GLU A 64 14.91 9.07 -36.08
C GLU A 64 13.95 10.02 -35.36
N GLU A 65 12.64 9.94 -35.62
CA GLU A 65 11.63 10.79 -34.96
C GLU A 65 11.66 10.62 -33.43
N ARG A 66 11.97 9.41 -32.97
CA ARG A 66 12.10 9.10 -31.54
C ARG A 66 13.39 9.67 -30.95
N LEU A 67 14.50 9.62 -31.69
CA LEU A 67 15.77 10.21 -31.27
C LEU A 67 15.70 11.75 -31.27
N GLU A 68 14.90 12.36 -32.15
CA GLU A 68 14.64 13.80 -32.12
C GLU A 68 13.83 14.22 -30.89
N ALA A 69 12.83 13.44 -30.50
CA ALA A 69 12.01 13.69 -29.32
C ALA A 69 12.75 13.38 -28.00
N ILE A 70 13.47 12.25 -27.95
CA ILE A 70 14.15 11.72 -26.77
C ILE A 70 15.57 11.26 -27.16
N PRO A 71 16.54 12.17 -27.25
CA PRO A 71 17.88 11.87 -27.78
C PRO A 71 18.73 10.96 -26.90
N TYR A 72 18.37 10.80 -25.63
CA TYR A 72 19.07 9.91 -24.70
C TYR A 72 18.46 8.50 -24.64
N THR A 73 17.48 8.17 -25.48
CA THR A 73 16.84 6.86 -25.46
C THR A 73 17.81 5.75 -25.91
N ARG A 74 17.79 4.63 -25.19
CA ARG A 74 18.65 3.46 -25.48
C ARG A 74 17.91 2.29 -26.16
N LEU A 75 16.57 2.34 -26.21
CA LEU A 75 15.72 1.28 -26.73
C LEU A 75 14.82 1.76 -27.88
N CYS A 76 14.52 0.86 -28.81
CA CYS A 76 13.42 1.06 -29.75
C CYS A 76 12.07 0.97 -29.04
N LEU A 77 11.01 1.40 -29.73
CA LEU A 77 9.67 1.50 -29.16
C LEU A 77 9.12 0.12 -28.77
N GLU A 78 9.34 -0.89 -29.61
CA GLU A 78 8.90 -2.27 -29.35
C GLU A 78 9.55 -2.86 -28.09
N CYS A 79 10.89 -2.74 -27.95
CA CYS A 79 11.60 -3.23 -26.78
C CYS A 79 11.26 -2.43 -25.50
N GLU A 80 10.92 -1.14 -25.63
CA GLU A 80 10.45 -0.35 -24.49
C GLU A 80 9.06 -0.77 -24.03
N GLU A 81 8.14 -1.06 -24.96
CA GLU A 81 6.81 -1.59 -24.66
C GLU A 81 6.88 -2.97 -24.00
N GLU A 82 7.73 -3.87 -24.50
CA GLU A 82 7.89 -5.21 -23.93
C GLU A 82 8.48 -5.17 -22.50
N LYS A 83 9.35 -4.20 -22.22
CA LYS A 83 9.91 -3.99 -20.88
C LYS A 83 8.89 -3.41 -19.89
N ARG A 84 7.82 -2.77 -20.39
CA ARG A 84 6.82 -2.14 -19.54
C ARG A 84 6.04 -3.24 -18.79
N PRO A 85 5.92 -3.15 -17.45
CA PRO A 85 5.12 -4.12 -16.71
C PRO A 85 3.66 -4.08 -17.18
N ASP A 86 3.02 -5.25 -17.19
CA ASP A 86 1.61 -5.39 -17.59
C ASP A 86 0.74 -4.39 -16.80
N PRO A 87 -0.10 -3.57 -17.47
CA PRO A 87 -0.99 -2.64 -16.80
C PRO A 87 -1.88 -3.29 -15.73
N GLU A 88 -2.26 -4.55 -15.91
CA GLU A 88 -3.05 -5.29 -14.93
C GLU A 88 -2.22 -5.60 -13.67
N ILE A 89 -0.93 -5.90 -13.84
CA ILE A 89 0.00 -6.05 -12.72
C ILE A 89 0.13 -4.71 -11.99
N ILE A 90 0.37 -3.59 -12.67
CA ILE A 90 0.50 -2.27 -12.02
C ILE A 90 -0.79 -1.89 -11.28
N ARG A 91 -1.95 -2.12 -11.89
CA ARG A 91 -3.25 -1.83 -11.26
C ARG A 91 -3.47 -2.64 -9.99
N ASN A 92 -2.97 -3.88 -9.98
CA ASN A 92 -3.09 -4.79 -8.86
C ASN A 92 -1.82 -4.83 -8.00
N MET A 93 -0.79 -4.02 -8.30
CA MET A 93 0.43 -3.92 -7.51
C MET A 93 0.04 -3.31 -6.17
N ARG A 94 -0.11 -4.18 -5.18
CA ARG A 94 -0.18 -3.78 -3.78
C ARG A 94 1.19 -4.02 -3.14
N PRO A 95 1.54 -3.27 -2.09
CA PRO A 95 2.84 -3.39 -1.44
C PRO A 95 3.10 -4.84 -1.00
N ASN A 96 4.34 -5.29 -1.11
CA ASN A 96 4.72 -6.66 -0.76
C ASN A 96 4.57 -6.95 0.74
N GLU A 97 4.60 -5.92 1.59
CA GLU A 97 4.32 -6.02 3.02
C GLU A 97 2.98 -6.69 3.27
N GLU A 98 2.02 -6.43 2.41
CA GLU A 98 0.67 -6.95 2.51
C GLU A 98 0.54 -8.45 2.29
N LEU A 99 1.53 -9.09 1.64
CA LEU A 99 1.60 -10.54 1.55
C LEU A 99 1.93 -11.20 2.89
N VAL A 100 2.48 -10.42 3.83
CA VAL A 100 2.93 -10.87 5.15
C VAL A 100 2.07 -10.30 6.27
N ILE A 101 1.36 -9.20 6.02
CA ILE A 101 0.38 -8.64 6.96
C ILE A 101 -0.82 -9.60 7.01
N ASP A 102 -0.90 -10.35 8.10
CA ASP A 102 -2.04 -11.21 8.45
C ASP A 102 -2.99 -10.49 9.43
N ALA A 103 -3.92 -11.21 10.06
CA ALA A 103 -4.81 -10.67 11.09
C ALA A 103 -4.02 -9.85 12.14
N PRO A 104 -4.51 -8.66 12.54
CA PRO A 104 -5.82 -8.08 12.20
C PRO A 104 -5.80 -7.08 11.02
N PHE A 105 -4.63 -6.81 10.42
CA PHE A 105 -4.46 -5.77 9.39
C PHE A 105 -4.41 -6.32 7.95
N GLY A 106 -4.49 -7.64 7.80
CA GLY A 106 -4.43 -8.36 6.52
C GLY A 106 -5.74 -8.30 5.72
N ARG A 107 -5.71 -8.82 4.47
CA ARG A 107 -6.89 -8.86 3.59
C ARG A 107 -7.91 -9.96 3.93
N LYS A 108 -8.32 -10.10 5.19
CA LYS A 108 -9.26 -11.17 5.54
C LYS A 108 -10.65 -11.00 4.90
N PHE A 109 -11.12 -9.76 4.71
CA PHE A 109 -12.38 -9.46 4.02
C PHE A 109 -12.52 -9.95 2.57
N LEU A 110 -11.41 -10.31 1.89
CA LEU A 110 -11.39 -10.80 0.50
C LEU A 110 -10.84 -12.24 0.39
N ASN A 111 -10.38 -12.82 1.49
CA ASN A 111 -9.93 -14.20 1.51
C ASN A 111 -11.14 -15.12 1.51
N LYS A 112 -11.04 -16.25 0.80
CA LYS A 112 -12.07 -17.31 0.80
C LYS A 112 -11.95 -18.29 1.97
N GLN A 113 -10.92 -18.11 2.81
CA GLN A 113 -10.82 -18.84 4.06
C GLN A 113 -11.65 -18.09 5.08
N GLU A 114 -12.74 -18.71 5.52
CA GLU A 114 -13.39 -18.37 6.77
C GLU A 114 -12.47 -18.90 7.87
N ASP A 115 -11.90 -18.02 8.69
CA ASP A 115 -11.22 -18.37 9.93
C ASP A 115 -11.78 -17.54 11.09
N ASP A 116 -11.69 -18.08 12.30
CA ASP A 116 -12.26 -17.48 13.52
C ASP A 116 -11.30 -16.46 14.18
N GLU A 117 -10.34 -15.95 13.42
CA GLU A 117 -9.34 -15.03 13.94
C GLU A 117 -9.91 -13.62 14.13
N HIS A 118 -9.37 -12.87 15.08
CA HIS A 118 -9.79 -11.50 15.35
C HIS A 118 -9.42 -10.58 14.18
N GLU A 119 -10.41 -10.20 13.37
CA GLU A 119 -10.22 -9.42 12.15
C GLU A 119 -10.34 -7.90 12.38
N GLY A 120 -10.09 -7.11 11.35
CA GLY A 120 -10.30 -5.65 11.40
C GLY A 120 -11.75 -5.23 11.67
N ILE A 121 -12.75 -6.04 11.26
CA ILE A 121 -14.17 -5.79 11.61
C ILE A 121 -14.39 -6.05 13.10
N ASP A 122 -13.70 -7.04 13.68
CA ASP A 122 -13.83 -7.31 15.10
C ASP A 122 -13.29 -6.18 15.95
N ILE A 123 -12.13 -5.63 15.57
CA ILE A 123 -11.56 -4.44 16.21
C ILE A 123 -12.54 -3.26 16.14
N LEU A 124 -13.14 -3.04 14.97
CA LEU A 124 -14.12 -1.95 14.80
C LEU A 124 -15.31 -2.14 15.75
N ASN A 125 -15.89 -3.34 15.76
CA ASN A 125 -17.01 -3.69 16.61
C ASN A 125 -16.66 -3.58 18.11
N ASP A 126 -15.46 -3.97 18.53
CA ASP A 126 -14.98 -3.81 19.91
C ASP A 126 -14.84 -2.35 20.31
N LEU A 127 -14.37 -1.49 19.41
CA LEU A 127 -14.29 -0.05 19.65
C LEU A 127 -15.68 0.59 19.70
N MET A 128 -16.63 0.14 18.88
CA MET A 128 -18.00 0.66 18.89
C MET A 128 -18.72 0.46 20.22
N LYS A 129 -18.35 -0.56 21.01
CA LYS A 129 -18.84 -0.76 22.39
C LYS A 129 -18.56 0.43 23.30
N TYR A 130 -17.49 1.18 23.03
CA TYR A 130 -17.10 2.38 23.78
C TYR A 130 -17.74 3.67 23.26
N GLY A 131 -18.56 3.58 22.20
CA GLY A 131 -19.33 4.67 21.61
C GLY A 131 -18.79 5.11 20.26
N SER A 132 -19.65 5.07 19.24
CA SER A 132 -19.49 5.82 17.99
C SER A 132 -20.50 6.97 17.95
N SER A 133 -20.33 7.91 17.01
CA SER A 133 -21.36 8.94 16.77
C SER A 133 -22.48 8.43 15.86
N ASP A 134 -22.42 7.16 15.47
CA ASP A 134 -23.37 6.53 14.56
C ASP A 134 -24.59 6.03 15.33
N SER A 135 -25.76 6.12 14.71
CA SER A 135 -27.00 5.54 15.21
C SER A 135 -27.26 4.16 14.58
N PRO A 136 -28.14 3.31 15.16
CA PRO A 136 -28.55 2.05 14.53
C PRO A 136 -29.08 2.19 13.10
N GLN A 137 -29.55 3.39 12.73
CA GLN A 137 -30.03 3.69 11.37
C GLN A 137 -28.89 3.91 10.35
N ASP A 138 -27.69 4.26 10.80
CA ASP A 138 -26.55 4.57 9.93
C ASP A 138 -25.80 3.30 9.45
N MET A 139 -25.81 2.23 10.25
CA MET A 139 -25.12 0.96 9.95
C MET A 139 -26.00 -0.11 9.29
N GLY A 140 -27.33 -0.02 9.45
CA GLY A 140 -28.29 -0.99 8.90
C GLY A 140 -28.26 -2.34 9.64
N GLY A 141 -29.42 -3.01 9.74
CA GLY A 141 -29.54 -4.33 10.37
C GLY A 141 -29.76 -4.34 11.89
N TYR A 142 -29.51 -3.24 12.59
CA TYR A 142 -29.79 -3.10 14.03
C TYR A 142 -31.13 -2.43 14.29
N HIS A 143 -31.96 -3.03 15.15
CA HIS A 143 -33.30 -2.51 15.49
C HIS A 143 -33.35 -1.80 16.85
N ASP A 144 -32.34 -2.00 17.71
CA ASP A 144 -32.25 -1.40 19.04
C ASP A 144 -30.80 -1.00 19.40
N TYR A 145 -30.66 0.03 20.24
CA TYR A 145 -29.38 0.46 20.78
C TYR A 145 -28.77 -0.57 21.73
N GLU A 146 -29.58 -1.37 22.44
CA GLU A 146 -29.03 -2.45 23.27
C GLU A 146 -28.28 -3.49 22.41
N GLU A 147 -28.83 -3.86 21.26
CA GLU A 147 -28.22 -4.80 20.32
C GLU A 147 -26.95 -4.22 19.70
N PHE A 148 -26.98 -2.94 19.32
CA PHE A 148 -25.88 -2.20 18.71
C PHE A 148 -24.61 -2.14 19.59
N TYR A 149 -24.76 -2.02 20.91
CA TYR A 149 -23.62 -1.96 21.84
C TYR A 149 -23.24 -3.30 22.44
N THR A 150 -24.18 -4.25 22.54
CA THR A 150 -23.91 -5.51 23.25
C THR A 150 -23.43 -6.62 22.33
N ASN A 151 -23.63 -6.52 21.01
CA ASN A 151 -23.26 -7.54 20.03
C ASN A 151 -23.66 -8.96 20.47
N LYS A 152 -24.79 -9.13 21.19
CA LYS A 152 -25.19 -10.43 21.76
C LYS A 152 -25.46 -11.51 20.71
N ILE A 153 -25.69 -11.11 19.46
CA ILE A 153 -25.94 -12.02 18.34
C ILE A 153 -24.63 -12.50 17.72
N ASP A 154 -23.62 -11.62 17.69
CA ASP A 154 -22.29 -12.00 17.23
C ASP A 154 -21.55 -12.70 18.36
N LYS A 155 -21.11 -13.93 18.11
CA LYS A 155 -20.27 -14.73 19.01
C LYS A 155 -18.82 -14.22 19.06
N GLN A 156 -18.68 -12.90 19.18
CA GLN A 156 -17.43 -12.20 19.04
C GLN A 156 -16.45 -12.60 20.15
N GLY A 157 -15.26 -13.09 19.77
CA GLY A 157 -14.21 -13.53 20.71
C GLY A 157 -14.32 -14.98 21.21
N ILE A 158 -15.19 -15.79 20.61
CA ILE A 158 -15.27 -17.24 20.87
C ILE A 158 -14.37 -17.94 19.87
N VAL A 159 -13.28 -18.55 20.34
CA VAL A 159 -12.31 -19.25 19.48
C VAL A 159 -12.70 -20.72 19.32
N ASP A 160 -13.23 -21.34 20.39
CA ASP A 160 -13.69 -22.72 20.40
C ASP A 160 -15.12 -22.87 20.97
N GLU A 161 -15.78 -24.01 20.68
CA GLU A 161 -17.09 -24.33 21.27
C GLU A 161 -17.09 -24.33 22.82
N MET A 162 -15.93 -24.58 23.43
CA MET A 162 -15.76 -24.52 24.88
C MET A 162 -15.84 -23.09 25.43
N ASP A 163 -15.44 -22.08 24.65
CA ASP A 163 -15.51 -20.67 25.06
C ASP A 163 -16.96 -20.15 25.09
N GLN A 164 -17.89 -20.87 24.45
CA GLN A 164 -19.33 -20.59 24.51
C GLN A 164 -19.95 -21.03 25.83
N VAL A 165 -19.30 -21.97 26.55
CA VAL A 165 -19.86 -22.52 27.79
C VAL A 165 -19.71 -21.49 28.89
N SER A 166 -20.84 -20.96 29.35
CA SER A 166 -20.82 -20.01 30.46
C SER A 166 -20.27 -20.67 31.73
N ASN A 167 -19.58 -19.89 32.57
CA ASN A 167 -19.09 -20.38 33.87
C ASN A 167 -20.22 -20.98 34.75
N GLU A 168 -21.47 -20.54 34.55
CA GLU A 168 -22.64 -21.11 35.22
C GLU A 168 -23.04 -22.49 34.66
N GLU A 169 -22.98 -22.68 33.34
CA GLU A 169 -23.23 -23.98 32.72
C GLU A 169 -22.14 -24.99 33.02
N TYR A 170 -20.87 -24.57 33.03
CA TYR A 170 -19.75 -25.42 33.43
C TYR A 170 -19.95 -25.92 34.87
N ARG A 171 -20.33 -25.04 35.79
CA ARG A 171 -20.62 -25.41 37.18
C ARG A 171 -21.75 -26.42 37.33
N LYS A 172 -22.81 -26.32 36.51
CA LYS A 172 -23.94 -27.27 36.51
C LYS A 172 -23.58 -28.68 36.02
N GLN A 173 -22.46 -28.85 35.33
CA GLN A 173 -21.99 -30.16 34.84
C GLN A 173 -21.08 -30.88 35.85
N VAL A 174 -20.59 -30.17 36.87
CA VAL A 174 -19.65 -30.69 37.87
C VAL A 174 -20.36 -31.21 39.13
N ASP A 175 -21.66 -30.93 39.28
CA ASP A 175 -22.56 -31.49 40.29
C ASP A 175 -23.28 -32.75 39.79
#